data_AF-A0A1V5RLG2-F1
#
_entry.id   AF-A0A1V5RLG2-F1
#
_cell.length_a   1.000
_cell.length_b   1.000
_cell.length_c   1.000
_cell.angle_alpha   90.00
_cell.angle_beta   90.00
_cell.angle_gamma   90.00
#
_symmetry.space_group_name_H-M   'P 1'
#
loop_
_entity.id
_entity.type
_entity.pdbx_description
1 polymer ?
#
loop_
_entity_poly.entity_id
_entity_poly.type
_entity_poly.pdbx_seq_one_letter_code
_entity_poly.pdbx_strand_id
1 'polypeptide(L)'
;MPVSSGWQRVTPVAGEVWACRMAQQEPGKDMTDDPVVTCRRVGAGAVIAVHGPLFNDYYLGHYPMLRRFIAGLVERAGLPWQVTLDAPARLELVQRRRGADLVLNLINRGAGEALSPQRVIVEELPPVMDVTLRVSRAAAPQSVVTIPADPAATWRHADGVLEIRVPRVDVHTAIVVK
;
A
#
# COMPACT_ATOMS: atom_id res chain seq x y z
N MET A 1 4.41 1.15 -14.67
CA MET A 1 3.41 1.16 -15.75
C MET A 1 3.77 0.06 -16.74
N PRO A 2 2.79 -0.54 -17.44
CA PRO A 2 3.03 -1.61 -18.40
C PRO A 2 3.67 -1.09 -19.69
N VAL A 3 4.94 -0.68 -19.61
CA VAL A 3 5.71 0.00 -20.67
C VAL A 3 7.01 -0.76 -21.01
N SER A 4 7.46 -1.65 -20.12
CA SER A 4 8.68 -2.46 -20.29
C SER A 4 8.49 -3.61 -21.29
N SER A 5 9.59 -4.22 -21.72
CA SER A 5 9.54 -5.48 -22.46
C SER A 5 9.02 -6.61 -21.56
N GLY A 6 8.35 -7.60 -22.15
CA GLY A 6 7.84 -8.78 -21.42
C GLY A 6 6.36 -8.73 -21.03
N TRP A 7 5.67 -7.61 -21.25
CA TRP A 7 4.20 -7.57 -21.16
C TRP A 7 3.58 -8.27 -22.38
N GLN A 8 2.73 -9.24 -22.11
CA GLN A 8 2.11 -10.09 -23.12
C GLN A 8 0.66 -9.64 -23.32
N ARG A 9 0.33 -9.26 -24.56
CA ARG A 9 -1.06 -9.05 -24.98
C ARG A 9 -1.82 -10.36 -24.81
N VAL A 10 -3.01 -10.28 -24.22
CA VAL A 10 -3.94 -11.41 -24.15
C VAL A 10 -5.28 -11.05 -24.78
N THR A 11 -6.01 -12.08 -25.21
CA THR A 11 -7.42 -11.94 -25.60
C THR A 11 -8.27 -12.52 -24.47
N PRO A 12 -8.97 -11.68 -23.67
CA PRO A 12 -9.82 -12.17 -22.59
C PRO A 12 -11.03 -12.92 -23.18
N VAL A 13 -11.14 -14.22 -22.86
CA VAL A 13 -12.31 -15.04 -23.23
C VAL A 13 -13.50 -14.75 -22.30
N ALA A 14 -13.22 -14.38 -21.05
CA ALA A 14 -14.20 -13.97 -20.06
C ALA A 14 -13.57 -13.00 -19.04
N GLY A 15 -14.37 -12.08 -18.52
CA GLY A 15 -13.93 -11.08 -17.53
C GLY A 15 -13.69 -9.69 -18.13
N GLU A 16 -13.24 -8.78 -17.28
CA GLU A 16 -12.99 -7.39 -17.62
C GLU A 16 -11.52 -7.15 -17.94
N VAL A 17 -11.26 -6.20 -18.85
CA VAL A 17 -9.94 -5.60 -19.02
C VAL A 17 -9.77 -4.52 -17.97
N TRP A 18 -8.72 -4.64 -17.18
CA TRP A 18 -8.40 -3.69 -16.10
C TRP A 18 -7.30 -2.72 -16.48
N ALA A 19 -6.39 -3.12 -17.38
CA ALA A 19 -5.40 -2.23 -17.97
C ALA A 19 -4.92 -2.78 -19.32
N CYS A 20 -4.61 -1.84 -20.22
CA CYS A 20 -3.92 -2.14 -21.47
C CYS A 20 -2.45 -1.73 -21.39
N ARG A 21 -1.63 -2.29 -22.28
CA ARG A 21 -0.24 -1.89 -22.46
C ARG A 21 -0.17 -0.42 -22.85
N MET A 22 0.88 0.25 -22.42
CA MET A 22 1.15 1.64 -22.77
C MET A 22 2.36 1.70 -23.68
N ALA A 23 2.32 2.54 -24.73
CA ALA A 23 3.47 2.72 -25.62
C ALA A 23 4.56 3.60 -25.00
N GLN A 24 4.17 4.53 -24.10
CA GLN A 24 5.08 5.38 -23.31
C GLN A 24 4.62 5.47 -21.85
N GLN A 25 5.40 6.13 -21.00
CA GLN A 25 5.15 6.19 -19.56
C GLN A 25 4.03 7.14 -19.14
N GLU A 26 3.52 8.00 -20.03
CA GLU A 26 2.50 9.00 -19.73
C GLU A 26 1.08 8.37 -19.71
N PRO A 27 0.41 8.27 -18.54
CA PRO A 27 -0.92 7.67 -18.45
C PRO A 27 -1.95 8.44 -19.27
N GLY A 28 -2.71 7.74 -20.11
CA GLY A 28 -3.83 8.29 -20.88
C GLY A 28 -3.47 8.91 -22.24
N LYS A 29 -2.18 9.10 -22.55
CA LYS A 29 -1.76 9.69 -23.84
C LYS A 29 -1.47 8.64 -24.92
N ASP A 30 -0.99 7.46 -24.51
CA ASP A 30 -0.59 6.37 -25.43
C ASP A 30 -1.07 5.00 -24.95
N MET A 31 -2.35 4.91 -24.59
CA MET A 31 -2.99 3.63 -24.28
C MET A 31 -3.14 2.84 -25.58
N THR A 32 -2.56 1.64 -25.61
CA THR A 32 -2.85 0.68 -26.69
C THR A 32 -4.15 -0.05 -26.40
N ASP A 33 -4.69 -0.76 -27.39
CA ASP A 33 -5.80 -1.69 -27.21
C ASP A 33 -5.33 -3.09 -26.78
N ASP A 34 -4.07 -3.26 -26.38
CA ASP A 34 -3.51 -4.54 -25.99
C ASP A 34 -3.80 -4.84 -24.51
N PRO A 35 -4.73 -5.74 -24.17
CA PRO A 35 -5.04 -6.04 -22.78
C PRO A 35 -3.86 -6.76 -22.13
N VAL A 36 -3.47 -6.30 -20.94
CA VAL A 36 -2.35 -6.88 -20.18
C VAL A 36 -2.66 -7.08 -18.70
N VAL A 37 -3.75 -6.50 -18.21
CA VAL A 37 -4.34 -6.88 -16.92
C VAL A 37 -5.80 -7.21 -17.14
N THR A 38 -6.18 -8.40 -16.68
CA THR A 38 -7.55 -8.92 -16.80
C THR A 38 -8.06 -9.35 -15.44
N CYS A 39 -9.35 -9.19 -15.19
CA CYS A 39 -9.98 -9.69 -13.98
C CYS A 39 -11.22 -10.52 -14.30
N ARG A 40 -11.35 -11.65 -13.63
CA ARG A 40 -12.54 -12.50 -13.72
C ARG A 40 -13.08 -12.82 -12.34
N ARG A 41 -14.39 -12.63 -12.15
CA ARG A 41 -15.11 -13.12 -10.97
C ARG A 41 -15.22 -14.64 -11.00
N VAL A 42 -14.91 -15.28 -9.88
CA VAL A 42 -14.96 -16.74 -9.70
C VAL A 42 -15.59 -17.02 -8.34
N GLY A 43 -16.85 -17.44 -8.33
CA GLY A 43 -17.64 -17.57 -7.10
C GLY A 43 -17.68 -16.27 -6.29
N ALA A 44 -17.37 -16.35 -5.00
CA ALA A 44 -17.28 -15.18 -4.11
C ALA A 44 -15.99 -14.35 -4.29
N GLY A 45 -15.02 -14.82 -5.09
CA GLY A 45 -13.72 -14.18 -5.30
C GLY A 45 -13.49 -13.63 -6.70
N ALA A 46 -12.29 -13.11 -6.93
CA ALA A 46 -11.81 -12.66 -8.23
C ALA A 46 -10.39 -13.17 -8.49
N VAL A 47 -10.06 -13.38 -9.76
CA VAL A 47 -8.70 -13.62 -10.24
C VAL A 47 -8.29 -12.40 -11.06
N ILE A 48 -7.27 -11.69 -10.58
CA ILE A 48 -6.64 -10.58 -11.30
C ILE A 48 -5.33 -11.13 -11.88
N ALA A 49 -5.27 -11.25 -13.20
CA ALA A 49 -4.10 -11.73 -13.90
C ALA A 49 -3.35 -10.54 -14.51
N VAL A 50 -2.06 -10.43 -14.17
CA VAL A 50 -1.15 -9.43 -14.72
C VAL A 50 -0.17 -10.15 -15.64
N HIS A 51 -0.29 -9.89 -16.95
CA HIS A 51 0.43 -10.60 -18.00
C HIS A 51 1.76 -9.89 -18.30
N GLY A 52 2.60 -9.75 -17.28
CA GLY A 52 3.90 -9.09 -17.38
C GLY A 52 4.70 -9.16 -16.08
N PRO A 53 5.98 -8.77 -16.10
CA PRO A 53 6.92 -8.92 -14.99
C PRO A 53 6.73 -7.88 -13.88
N LEU A 54 5.49 -7.59 -13.47
CA LEU A 54 5.09 -6.49 -12.57
C LEU A 54 5.99 -6.34 -11.34
N PHE A 55 6.21 -7.42 -10.59
CA PHE A 55 6.97 -7.37 -9.34
C PHE A 55 8.48 -7.33 -9.58
N ASN A 56 8.97 -7.93 -10.66
CA ASN A 56 10.37 -7.84 -11.04
C ASN A 56 10.71 -6.39 -11.46
N ASP A 57 9.86 -5.75 -12.25
CA ASP A 57 10.03 -4.35 -12.64
C ASP A 57 9.99 -3.42 -11.42
N TYR A 58 9.14 -3.74 -10.44
CA TYR A 58 9.09 -2.98 -9.19
C TYR A 58 10.35 -3.17 -8.35
N TYR A 59 10.84 -4.41 -8.26
CA TYR A 59 12.08 -4.74 -7.57
C TYR A 59 13.30 -4.03 -8.19
N LEU A 60 13.36 -3.94 -9.52
CA LEU A 60 14.50 -3.32 -10.19
C LEU A 60 14.49 -1.80 -10.13
N GLY A 61 13.31 -1.16 -10.27
CA GLY A 61 13.22 0.29 -10.49
C GLY A 61 12.62 1.10 -9.34
N HIS A 62 11.85 0.48 -8.44
CA HIS A 62 11.11 1.16 -7.36
C HIS A 62 10.28 2.39 -7.80
N TYR A 63 9.92 2.47 -9.09
CA TYR A 63 9.31 3.66 -9.66
C TYR A 63 7.95 4.00 -9.00
N PRO A 64 7.73 5.25 -8.54
CA PRO A 64 6.49 5.65 -7.88
C PRO A 64 5.23 5.36 -8.70
N MET A 65 5.31 5.49 -10.03
CA MET A 65 4.19 5.19 -10.93
C MET A 65 3.81 3.70 -10.93
N LEU A 66 4.80 2.80 -10.92
CA LEU A 66 4.52 1.35 -10.87
C LEU A 66 3.92 0.96 -9.52
N ARG A 67 4.38 1.57 -8.42
CA ARG A 67 3.76 1.41 -7.10
C ARG A 67 2.31 1.87 -7.09
N ARG A 68 2.01 3.05 -7.64
CA ARG A 68 0.63 3.57 -7.75
C ARG A 68 -0.25 2.66 -8.61
N PHE A 69 0.29 2.11 -9.69
CA PHE A 69 -0.41 1.13 -10.52
C PHE A 69 -0.77 -0.14 -9.72
N ILE A 70 0.19 -0.72 -8.98
CA ILE A 70 -0.07 -1.87 -8.09
C ILE A 70 -1.13 -1.52 -7.05
N ALA A 71 -1.03 -0.36 -6.40
CA ALA A 71 -2.00 0.11 -5.41
C ALA A 71 -3.42 0.20 -6.01
N GLY A 72 -3.56 0.76 -7.23
CA GLY A 72 -4.85 0.85 -7.91
C GLY A 72 -5.45 -0.52 -8.26
N LEU A 73 -4.62 -1.53 -8.60
CA LEU A 73 -5.11 -2.90 -8.80
C LEU A 73 -5.65 -3.51 -7.50
N VAL A 74 -4.95 -3.30 -6.39
CA VAL A 74 -5.36 -3.79 -5.06
C VAL A 74 -6.61 -3.07 -4.56
N GLU A 75 -6.71 -1.76 -4.78
CA GLU A 75 -7.89 -0.97 -4.45
C GLU A 75 -9.12 -1.43 -5.24
N ARG A 76 -8.98 -1.59 -6.57
CA ARG A 76 -10.06 -2.10 -7.43
C ARG A 76 -10.50 -3.52 -7.06
N ALA A 77 -9.64 -4.32 -6.42
CA ALA A 77 -10.00 -5.64 -5.91
C ALA A 77 -11.02 -5.60 -4.76
N GLY A 78 -11.21 -4.45 -4.11
CA GLY A 78 -12.25 -4.25 -3.07
C GLY A 78 -12.04 -5.10 -1.82
N LEU A 79 -10.78 -5.32 -1.42
CA LEU A 79 -10.46 -6.15 -0.27
C LEU A 79 -10.90 -5.47 1.05
N PRO A 80 -11.56 -6.21 1.98
CA PRO A 80 -12.02 -5.66 3.25
C PRO A 80 -10.86 -5.60 4.26
N TRP A 81 -9.98 -4.62 4.11
CA TRP A 81 -8.83 -4.43 5.00
C TRP A 81 -9.26 -4.18 6.45
N GLN A 82 -8.70 -4.94 7.39
CA GLN A 82 -8.88 -4.66 8.82
C GLN A 82 -8.24 -3.32 9.21
N VAL A 83 -7.11 -2.98 8.60
CA VAL A 83 -6.36 -1.75 8.89
C VAL A 83 -5.98 -1.09 7.58
N THR A 84 -6.24 0.21 7.46
CA THR A 84 -5.72 1.05 6.37
C THR A 84 -4.83 2.15 6.94
N LEU A 85 -3.86 2.57 6.13
CA LEU A 85 -2.86 3.57 6.48
C LEU A 85 -2.90 4.70 5.45
N ASP A 86 -3.04 5.92 5.94
CA ASP A 86 -2.84 7.15 5.18
C ASP A 86 -1.50 7.76 5.61
N ALA A 87 -0.49 7.54 4.78
CA ALA A 87 0.88 8.00 4.98
C ALA A 87 1.67 7.88 3.66
N PRO A 88 2.85 8.54 3.55
CA PRO A 88 3.78 8.30 2.45
C PRO A 88 4.18 6.82 2.38
N ALA A 89 4.37 6.31 1.16
CA ALA A 89 4.68 4.89 0.89
C ALA A 89 6.01 4.38 1.49
N ARG A 90 6.83 5.27 2.09
CA ARG A 90 8.02 4.90 2.85
C ARG A 90 7.70 4.38 4.25
N LEU A 91 6.51 4.68 4.77
CA LEU A 91 6.05 4.17 6.04
C LEU A 91 5.41 2.80 5.84
N GLU A 92 6.01 1.78 6.43
CA GLU A 92 5.49 0.42 6.41
C GLU A 92 4.60 0.18 7.63
N LEU A 93 3.47 -0.48 7.42
CA LEU A 93 2.57 -0.96 8.48
C LEU A 93 2.69 -2.49 8.58
N VAL A 94 3.08 -2.97 9.76
CA VAL A 94 3.08 -4.39 10.09
C VAL A 94 2.08 -4.66 11.20
N GLN A 95 1.01 -5.37 10.83
CA GLN A 95 -0.01 -5.81 11.77
C GLN A 95 0.42 -7.09 12.50
N ARG A 96 0.30 -7.11 13.82
CA ARG A 96 0.55 -8.27 14.68
C ARG A 96 -0.56 -8.41 15.73
N ARG A 97 -0.62 -9.58 16.38
CA ARG A 97 -1.47 -9.83 17.55
C ARG A 97 -0.64 -10.35 18.71
N ARG A 98 -1.01 -9.96 19.93
CA ARG A 98 -0.44 -10.48 21.18
C ARG A 98 -1.60 -10.72 22.15
N GLY A 99 -2.03 -11.97 22.26
CA GLY A 99 -3.28 -12.29 22.96
C GLY A 99 -4.47 -11.61 22.28
N ALA A 100 -5.25 -10.84 23.04
CA ALA A 100 -6.36 -10.04 22.52
C ALA A 100 -5.92 -8.72 21.86
N ASP A 101 -4.69 -8.27 22.13
CA ASP A 101 -4.21 -6.95 21.71
C ASP A 101 -3.82 -6.97 20.22
N LEU A 102 -4.27 -5.95 19.49
CA LEU A 102 -3.81 -5.64 18.14
C LEU A 102 -2.59 -4.72 18.24
N VAL A 103 -1.49 -5.11 17.59
CA VAL A 103 -0.24 -4.32 17.58
C VAL A 103 0.05 -3.89 16.15
N LEU A 104 0.10 -2.58 15.93
CA LEU A 104 0.36 -1.96 14.64
C LEU A 104 1.77 -1.35 14.69
N ASN A 105 2.73 -1.94 14.00
CA ASN A 105 4.09 -1.42 13.93
C ASN A 105 4.22 -0.54 12.70
N LEU A 106 4.54 0.72 12.92
CA LEU A 106 4.91 1.67 11.91
C LEU A 106 6.43 1.70 11.80
N ILE A 107 6.97 1.47 10.61
CA ILE A 107 8.42 1.45 10.36
C ILE A 107 8.72 2.44 9.24
N ASN A 108 9.46 3.50 9.55
CA ASN A 108 9.90 4.46 8.56
C ASN A 108 11.09 3.88 7.80
N ARG A 109 10.84 3.41 6.57
CA ARG A 109 11.86 2.93 5.64
C ARG A 109 12.27 4.00 4.64
N GLY A 110 12.14 5.26 5.05
CA GLY A 110 12.62 6.38 4.27
C GLY A 110 14.12 6.30 4.02
N ALA A 111 14.52 7.04 3.00
CA ALA A 111 15.84 7.61 2.91
C ALA A 111 15.63 9.10 2.60
N GLY A 112 16.63 9.93 2.88
CA GLY A 112 16.74 11.25 2.27
C GLY A 112 16.85 11.17 0.74
N GLU A 113 17.64 12.04 0.12
CA GLU A 113 17.85 11.99 -1.34
C GLU A 113 18.52 10.68 -1.77
N ALA A 114 17.75 9.75 -2.32
CA ALA A 114 18.26 8.52 -2.89
C ALA A 114 18.66 8.76 -4.36
N LEU A 115 19.96 8.73 -4.64
CA LEU A 115 20.50 8.94 -5.99
C LEU A 115 20.33 7.72 -6.92
N SER A 116 19.90 6.58 -6.37
CA SER A 116 19.68 5.33 -7.14
C SER A 116 18.64 4.43 -6.48
N PRO A 117 17.78 3.73 -7.25
CA PRO A 117 16.84 2.76 -6.70
C PRO A 117 17.52 1.53 -6.07
N GLN A 118 18.78 1.24 -6.43
CA GLN A 118 19.50 0.03 -5.99
C GLN A 118 20.75 0.34 -5.15
N ARG A 119 21.08 1.63 -4.97
CA ARG A 119 22.24 2.06 -4.16
C ARG A 119 21.80 3.18 -3.22
N VAL A 120 21.14 2.77 -2.15
CA VAL A 120 20.70 3.69 -1.11
C VAL A 120 21.68 3.59 0.05
N ILE A 121 22.39 4.69 0.32
CA ILE A 121 23.08 4.90 1.60
C ILE A 121 22.20 5.89 2.37
N VAL A 122 21.71 5.47 3.53
CA VAL A 122 20.82 6.31 4.35
C VAL A 122 21.68 7.08 5.35
N GLU A 123 22.02 8.31 5.02
CA GLU A 123 22.68 9.24 5.96
C GLU A 123 21.66 9.98 6.83
N GLU A 124 20.47 10.22 6.28
CA GLU A 124 19.36 10.88 6.97
C GLU A 124 18.07 10.09 6.78
N LEU A 125 17.30 10.00 7.87
CA LEU A 125 15.94 9.45 7.87
C LEU A 125 14.96 10.53 8.34
N PRO A 126 14.39 11.33 7.41
CA PRO A 126 13.39 12.32 7.77
C PRO A 126 12.15 11.65 8.39
N PRO A 127 11.57 12.24 9.44
CA PRO A 127 10.37 11.72 10.08
C PRO A 127 9.19 11.67 9.09
N VAL A 128 8.20 10.84 9.41
CA VAL A 128 6.90 10.87 8.76
C VAL A 128 5.92 11.59 9.68
N MET A 129 5.32 12.66 9.18
CA MET A 129 4.35 13.47 9.92
C MET A 129 2.92 13.07 9.58
N ASP A 130 1.99 13.37 10.49
CA ASP A 130 0.53 13.33 10.26
C ASP A 130 0.00 12.00 9.71
N VAL A 131 0.39 10.90 10.35
CA VAL A 131 -0.01 9.55 9.96
C VAL A 131 -1.40 9.24 10.50
N THR A 132 -2.29 8.75 9.64
CA THR A 132 -3.63 8.31 10.05
C THR A 132 -3.82 6.82 9.79
N LEU A 133 -4.20 6.06 10.82
CA LEU A 133 -4.67 4.69 10.69
C LEU A 133 -6.16 4.62 10.88
N ARG A 134 -6.82 3.74 10.11
CA ARG A 134 -8.22 3.36 10.32
C ARG A 134 -8.30 1.86 10.53
N VAL A 135 -8.85 1.46 11.66
CA VAL A 135 -8.99 0.06 12.04
C VAL A 135 -10.49 -0.29 12.06
N SER A 136 -10.90 -1.23 11.22
CA SER A 136 -12.25 -1.82 11.29
C SER A 136 -12.38 -2.62 12.59
N ARG A 137 -13.22 -2.12 13.51
CA ARG A 137 -13.42 -2.68 14.84
C ARG A 137 -14.80 -2.30 15.35
N ALA A 138 -15.68 -3.28 15.55
CA ALA A 138 -17.06 -3.03 15.98
C ALA A 138 -17.17 -2.37 17.36
N ALA A 139 -16.37 -2.83 18.34
CA ALA A 139 -16.37 -2.31 19.70
C ALA A 139 -15.22 -1.33 19.93
N ALA A 140 -15.48 -0.25 20.68
CA ALA A 140 -14.44 0.69 21.08
C ALA A 140 -13.29 -0.01 21.83
N PRO A 141 -12.02 0.38 21.63
CA PRO A 141 -10.92 -0.14 22.42
C PRO A 141 -10.99 0.39 23.86
N GLN A 142 -10.48 -0.40 24.79
CA GLN A 142 -10.24 0.04 26.17
C GLN A 142 -9.15 1.11 26.22
N SER A 143 -8.12 0.95 25.38
CA SER A 143 -7.05 1.94 25.24
C SER A 143 -6.30 1.77 23.92
N VAL A 144 -5.67 2.86 23.51
CA VAL A 144 -4.68 2.89 22.43
C VAL A 144 -3.42 3.50 23.01
N VAL A 145 -2.30 2.77 22.93
CA VAL A 145 -1.02 3.18 23.53
C VAL A 145 0.07 3.18 22.47
N THR A 146 0.83 4.26 22.38
CA THR A 146 2.03 4.35 21.53
C THR A 146 3.27 3.91 22.29
N ILE A 147 4.18 3.24 21.56
CA ILE A 147 5.49 2.82 22.06
C ILE A 147 6.53 3.21 20.98
N PRO A 148 7.47 4.13 21.26
CA PRO A 148 7.57 4.93 22.49
C PRO A 148 6.35 5.82 22.73
N ALA A 149 6.14 6.25 23.98
CA ALA A 149 4.94 6.98 24.39
C ALA A 149 4.85 8.40 23.81
N ASP A 150 5.99 9.00 23.43
CA ASP A 150 6.10 10.34 22.86
C ASP A 150 6.56 10.24 21.38
N PRO A 151 5.80 10.80 20.43
CA PRO A 151 4.53 11.50 20.62
C PRO A 151 3.34 10.56 20.81
N ALA A 152 2.43 10.96 21.70
CA ALA A 152 1.21 10.23 21.95
C ALA A 152 0.27 10.32 20.74
N ALA A 153 -0.28 9.18 20.31
CA ALA A 153 -1.33 9.18 19.31
C ALA A 153 -2.64 9.68 19.92
N THR A 154 -3.42 10.40 19.14
CA THR A 154 -4.84 10.66 19.45
C THR A 154 -5.70 9.64 18.73
N TRP A 155 -6.88 9.34 19.27
CA TRP A 155 -7.77 8.38 18.63
C TRP A 155 -9.23 8.67 18.92
N ARG A 156 -10.10 8.21 18.02
CA ARG A 156 -11.55 8.25 18.17
C ARG A 156 -12.15 6.99 17.58
N HIS A 157 -13.25 6.53 18.16
CA HIS A 157 -14.01 5.39 17.64
C HIS A 157 -15.44 5.84 17.32
N ALA A 158 -15.87 5.59 16.08
CA ALA A 158 -17.22 5.89 15.61
C ALA A 158 -17.57 4.92 14.47
N ASP A 159 -18.84 4.53 14.38
CA ASP A 159 -19.39 3.74 13.26
C ASP A 159 -18.59 2.47 12.94
N GLY A 160 -18.08 1.79 13.97
CA GLY A 160 -17.30 0.56 13.82
C GLY A 160 -15.88 0.77 13.27
N VAL A 161 -15.37 2.00 13.29
CA VAL A 161 -14.02 2.36 12.85
C VAL A 161 -13.29 3.10 13.97
N LEU A 162 -12.10 2.61 14.31
CA LEU A 162 -11.13 3.29 15.18
C LEU A 162 -10.16 4.09 14.29
N GLU A 163 -10.23 5.41 14.36
CA GLU A 163 -9.27 6.32 13.71
C GLU A 163 -8.19 6.70 14.73
N ILE A 164 -6.92 6.48 14.37
CA ILE A 164 -5.75 6.79 15.20
C ILE A 164 -4.85 7.75 14.42
N ARG A 165 -4.50 8.87 15.03
CA ARG A 165 -3.60 9.88 14.44
C ARG A 165 -2.30 9.91 15.20
N VAL A 166 -1.21 9.62 14.50
CA VAL A 166 0.16 9.69 15.02
C VAL A 166 0.80 10.93 14.41
N PRO A 167 1.15 11.95 15.21
CA PRO A 167 1.64 13.21 14.67
C PRO A 167 3.03 13.07 14.03
N ARG A 168 3.85 12.13 14.51
CA ARG A 168 5.21 11.92 14.01
C ARG A 168 5.69 10.49 14.26
N VAL A 169 6.37 9.93 13.26
CA VAL A 169 7.11 8.66 13.33
C VAL A 169 8.53 8.90 12.84
N ASP A 170 9.51 8.82 13.73
CA ASP A 170 10.93 9.00 13.39
C ASP A 170 11.50 7.76 12.71
N VAL A 171 11.77 6.69 13.48
CA VAL A 171 12.30 5.42 12.96
C VAL A 171 11.23 4.34 12.97
N HIS A 172 10.60 4.14 14.13
CA HIS A 172 9.55 3.18 14.32
C HIS A 172 8.62 3.60 15.47
N THR A 173 7.37 3.18 15.40
CA THR A 173 6.39 3.36 16.48
C THR A 173 5.42 2.19 16.47
N ALA A 174 5.24 1.54 17.62
CA ALA A 174 4.21 0.53 17.79
C ALA A 174 2.97 1.17 18.44
N ILE A 175 1.79 0.80 17.94
CA ILE A 175 0.51 1.19 18.50
C ILE A 175 -0.18 -0.07 19.00
N VAL A 176 -0.42 -0.13 20.30
CA VAL A 176 -1.11 -1.24 20.95
C VAL A 176 -2.55 -0.83 21.18
N VAL A 177 -3.47 -1.54 20.53
CA VAL A 177 -4.91 -1.35 20.68
C VAL A 177 -5.44 -2.51 21.51
N LYS A 178 -5.92 -2.19 22.72
CA LYS A 178 -6.53 -3.14 23.66
C LYS A 178 -8.04 -3.11 23.51
#